data_AF-A0A431M4B8-F1
#
_entry.id   AF-A0A431M4B8-F1
#
_cell.length_a   1.000
_cell.length_b   1.000
_cell.length_c   1.000
_cell.angle_alpha   90.00
_cell.angle_beta   90.00
_cell.angle_gamma   90.00
#
_symmetry.space_group_name_H-M   'P 1'
#
loop_
_entity.id
_entity.type
_entity.pdbx_description
1 polymer ?
#
loop_
_entity_poly.entity_id
_entity_poly.type
_entity_poly.pdbx_seq_one_letter_code
_entity_poly.pdbx_strand_id
1 'polypeptide(L)'
;NLAVVGRYVLTPRIFDLLEQVKPGAGGEIQLTDGIAALLGEQQVLAHRYDGVRYDCGSKLGYLQATVEFALRHQEVGGAFAAYLDSRK
;
A
#
# COMPACT_ATOMS: atom_id res chain seq x y z
N ASN A 1 -14.50 7.65 -1.44
CA ASN A 1 -13.40 7.82 -0.47
C ASN A 1 -12.07 7.54 -1.16
N LEU A 2 -11.07 8.40 -0.98
CA LEU A 2 -9.68 8.16 -1.39
C LEU A 2 -8.90 7.72 -0.15
N ALA A 3 -8.05 6.70 -0.30
CA ALA A 3 -7.20 6.19 0.76
C ALA A 3 -5.74 6.23 0.33
N VAL A 4 -4.84 6.51 1.27
CA VAL A 4 -3.40 6.50 1.00
C VAL A 4 -2.93 5.06 0.82
N VAL A 5 -2.30 4.79 -0.31
CA VAL A 5 -1.53 3.57 -0.54
C VAL A 5 -0.07 3.84 -0.22
N GLY A 6 0.63 2.86 0.36
CA GLY A 6 2.04 2.97 0.78
C GLY A 6 3.04 3.08 -0.38
N ARG A 7 2.85 4.07 -1.27
CA ARG A 7 3.66 4.40 -2.44
C ARG A 7 3.81 5.91 -2.48
N TYR A 8 5.04 6.38 -2.45
CA TYR A 8 5.36 7.79 -2.35
C TYR A 8 6.52 8.12 -3.29
N VAL A 9 6.43 9.28 -3.95
CA VAL A 9 7.57 9.94 -4.59
C VAL A 9 7.71 11.28 -3.89
N LEU A 10 8.75 11.41 -3.07
CA LEU A 10 8.93 12.55 -2.17
C LEU A 10 10.20 13.30 -2.55
N THR A 11 10.12 14.62 -2.59
CA THR A 11 11.30 15.47 -2.75
C THR A 11 12.22 15.34 -1.53
N PRO A 12 13.53 15.56 -1.65
CA PRO A 12 14.50 15.43 -0.54
C PRO A 12 14.15 16.23 0.71
N ARG A 13 13.44 17.36 0.58
CA ARG A 13 12.97 18.19 1.69
C ARG A 13 12.21 17.42 2.78
N ILE A 14 11.62 16.27 2.45
CA ILE A 14 10.95 15.42 3.44
C ILE A 14 11.87 15.00 4.59
N PHE A 15 13.16 14.79 4.34
CA PHE A 15 14.08 14.30 5.38
C PHE A 15 14.28 15.34 6.49
N ASP A 16 14.55 16.61 6.12
CA ASP A 16 14.68 17.71 7.09
C ASP A 16 13.42 17.89 7.94
N LEU A 17 12.25 17.65 7.35
CA LEU A 17 10.97 17.73 8.06
C LEU A 17 10.79 16.57 9.02
N LEU A 18 11.14 15.35 8.60
CA LEU A 18 11.06 14.15 9.45
C LEU A 18 11.98 14.25 10.67
N GLU A 19 13.15 14.88 10.55
CA GLU A 19 14.05 15.14 11.68
C GLU A 19 13.42 16.05 12.75
N GLN A 20 12.46 16.88 12.37
CA GLN A 20 11.76 17.81 13.27
C GLN A 20 10.44 17.23 13.81
N VAL A 21 9.93 16.15 13.21
CA VAL A 21 8.70 15.50 13.65
C VAL A 21 8.91 14.89 15.03
N LYS A 22 8.02 15.23 15.97
CA LYS A 22 8.02 14.63 17.30
C LYS A 22 7.42 13.22 17.23
N PRO A 23 7.94 12.25 18.00
CA PRO A 23 7.35 10.92 18.07
C PRO A 23 5.88 10.95 18.49
N GLY A 24 5.06 10.16 17.81
CA GLY A 24 3.63 10.04 18.06
C GLY A 24 3.28 9.09 19.22
N ALA A 25 2.00 8.75 19.34
CA ALA A 25 1.50 7.77 20.31
C ALA A 25 2.03 6.36 19.96
N GLY A 26 3.16 5.99 20.56
CA GLY A 26 3.90 4.76 20.24
C GLY A 26 5.41 4.97 20.13
N GLY A 27 5.89 6.22 20.18
CA GLY A 27 7.32 6.53 20.07
C GLY A 27 7.85 6.50 18.63
N GLU A 28 6.98 6.32 17.65
CA GLU A 28 7.33 6.28 16.23
C GLU A 28 7.26 7.67 15.60
N ILE A 29 8.19 7.95 14.69
CA ILE A 29 8.14 9.11 13.78
C ILE A 29 7.23 8.74 12.61
N GLN A 30 6.14 9.48 12.43
CA GLN A 30 5.13 9.18 11.42
C GLN A 30 5.42 9.91 10.11
N LEU A 31 5.50 9.15 9.00
CA LEU A 31 5.72 9.74 7.67
C LEU A 31 4.58 10.69 7.26
N THR A 32 3.35 10.43 7.70
CA THR A 32 2.19 11.28 7.43
C THR A 32 2.35 12.68 8.00
N ASP A 33 2.99 12.81 9.16
CA ASP A 33 3.23 14.10 9.80
C ASP A 33 4.30 14.89 9.03
N GLY A 34 5.33 14.21 8.54
CA GLY A 34 6.33 14.80 7.64
C GLY A 34 5.71 15.27 6.31
N ILE A 35 4.81 14.48 5.72
CA ILE A 35 4.08 14.88 4.49
C ILE A 35 3.13 16.05 4.77
N ALA A 36 2.47 16.07 5.93
CA ALA A 36 1.62 17.17 6.36
C ALA A 36 2.41 18.48 6.54
N ALA A 37 3.62 18.41 7.10
CA ALA A 37 4.52 19.57 7.16
C ALA A 37 4.95 20.00 5.74
N LEU A 38 5.25 19.05 4.85
CA LEU A 38 5.68 19.34 3.48
C LEU A 38 4.59 20.03 2.65
N LEU A 39 3.33 19.66 2.86
CA LEU A 39 2.14 20.31 2.29
C LEU A 39 2.06 21.82 2.63
N GLY A 40 2.63 22.24 3.76
CA GLY A 40 2.69 23.64 4.16
C GLY A 40 3.79 24.45 3.48
N GLU A 41 4.80 23.79 2.90
CA GLU A 41 5.95 24.45 2.25
C GLU A 41 5.88 24.40 0.72
N GLN A 42 5.30 23.34 0.15
CA GLN A 42 5.26 23.14 -1.29
C GLN A 42 4.06 22.28 -1.74
N GLN A 43 3.82 22.25 -3.05
CA GLN A 43 2.75 21.44 -3.62
C GLN A 43 3.02 19.94 -3.44
N VAL A 44 2.02 19.23 -2.91
CA VAL A 44 1.99 17.76 -2.86
C VAL A 44 0.75 17.29 -3.62
N LEU A 45 0.92 16.29 -4.47
CA LEU A 45 -0.13 15.76 -5.34
C LEU A 45 -0.58 14.38 -4.87
N ALA A 46 -1.89 14.13 -4.91
CA ALA A 46 -2.43 12.79 -4.78
C ALA A 46 -2.57 12.16 -6.18
N HIS A 47 -1.92 11.02 -6.39
CA HIS A 47 -2.05 10.25 -7.64
C HIS A 47 -2.97 9.05 -7.43
N ARG A 48 -4.08 9.02 -8.17
CA ARG A 48 -4.95 7.84 -8.24
C ARG A 48 -4.36 6.90 -9.29
N TYR A 49 -3.66 5.87 -8.84
CA TYR A 49 -3.16 4.83 -9.72
C TYR A 49 -4.31 3.95 -10.23
N ASP A 50 -4.10 3.35 -11.41
CA ASP A 50 -4.97 2.31 -11.95
C ASP A 50 -4.43 0.93 -11.59
N GLY A 51 -5.26 0.10 -10.96
CA GLY A 51 -4.88 -1.23 -10.51
C GLY A 51 -5.65 -1.72 -9.29
N VAL A 52 -5.41 -2.99 -8.94
CA VAL A 52 -6.06 -3.66 -7.80
C VAL A 52 -5.10 -3.65 -6.61
N ARG A 53 -5.58 -3.14 -5.46
CA ARG A 53 -4.87 -3.24 -4.18
C ARG A 53 -5.24 -4.53 -3.48
N TYR A 54 -4.24 -5.27 -3.01
CA TYR A 54 -4.44 -6.31 -2.01
C TYR A 54 -3.75 -5.91 -0.70
N ASP A 55 -4.49 -5.98 0.40
CA ASP A 55 -3.95 -5.66 1.72
C ASP A 55 -3.36 -6.90 2.40
N CYS A 56 -2.11 -7.20 2.07
CA CYS A 56 -1.40 -8.34 2.66
C CYS A 56 -1.01 -8.14 4.12
N GLY A 57 -1.29 -6.98 4.74
CA GLY A 57 -1.19 -6.81 6.19
C GLY A 57 -2.35 -7.47 6.95
N SER A 58 -3.44 -7.79 6.26
CA SER A 58 -4.58 -8.53 6.81
C SER A 58 -4.59 -9.97 6.32
N LYS A 59 -5.03 -10.91 7.18
CA LYS A 59 -5.13 -12.33 6.80
C LYS A 59 -6.04 -12.55 5.59
N LEU A 60 -7.19 -11.87 5.57
CA LEU A 60 -8.15 -12.01 4.47
C LEU A 60 -7.59 -11.43 3.16
N GLY A 61 -6.99 -10.23 3.20
CA GLY A 61 -6.39 -9.62 2.02
C GLY A 61 -5.22 -10.41 1.47
N TYR A 62 -4.42 -11.04 2.33
CA TYR A 62 -3.37 -11.99 1.94
C TYR A 62 -3.93 -13.20 1.18
N LEU A 63 -5.00 -13.83 1.68
CA LEU A 63 -5.64 -14.97 1.02
C LEU A 63 -6.26 -14.58 -0.33
N GLN A 64 -6.90 -13.40 -0.40
CA GLN A 64 -7.43 -12.87 -1.66
C GLN A 64 -6.31 -12.64 -2.68
N ALA A 65 -5.19 -12.02 -2.28
CA ALA A 65 -4.03 -11.86 -3.13
C ALA A 65 -3.51 -13.21 -3.63
N THR A 66 -3.44 -14.20 -2.75
CA THR A 66 -2.93 -15.53 -3.07
C THR A 66 -3.78 -16.19 -4.16
N VAL A 67 -5.11 -16.16 -4.03
CA VAL A 67 -6.03 -16.74 -5.01
C VAL A 67 -5.88 -16.03 -6.37
N GLU A 68 -5.91 -14.70 -6.37
CA GLU A 68 -5.85 -13.90 -7.59
C GLU A 68 -4.53 -14.06 -8.35
N PHE A 69 -3.41 -14.12 -7.64
CA PHE A 69 -2.11 -14.34 -8.25
C PHE A 69 -1.93 -15.80 -8.70
N ALA A 70 -2.43 -16.77 -7.94
CA ALA A 70 -2.38 -18.17 -8.33
C ALA A 70 -3.15 -18.43 -9.63
N LEU A 71 -4.33 -17.84 -9.79
CA LEU A 71 -5.14 -17.94 -11.01
C LEU A 71 -4.46 -17.32 -12.25
N ARG A 72 -3.58 -16.34 -12.06
CA ARG A 72 -2.79 -15.70 -13.14
C ARG A 72 -1.45 -16.38 -13.38
N HIS A 73 -1.08 -17.36 -12.58
CA HIS A 73 0.24 -17.99 -12.64
C HIS A 73 0.37 -18.90 -13.86
N GLN A 74 1.47 -18.79 -14.61
CA GLN A 74 1.68 -19.53 -15.86
C GLN A 74 1.71 -21.05 -15.65
N GLU A 75 2.34 -21.52 -14.56
CA GLU A 75 2.50 -22.96 -14.31
C GLU A 75 1.28 -23.61 -13.64
N VAL A 76 0.57 -22.89 -12.76
CA VAL A 76 -0.44 -23.49 -11.87
C VAL A 76 -1.85 -22.94 -12.07
N GLY A 77 -2.01 -21.82 -12.77
CA GLY A 77 -3.29 -21.11 -12.84
C GLY A 77 -4.42 -21.95 -13.42
N GLY A 78 -4.16 -22.70 -14.49
CA GLY A 78 -5.16 -23.59 -15.10
C GLY A 78 -5.60 -24.71 -14.16
N ALA A 79 -4.64 -25.44 -13.57
CA ALA A 79 -4.95 -26.52 -12.64
C ALA A 79 -5.62 -26.01 -11.35
N PHE A 80 -5.20 -24.84 -10.87
CA PHE A 80 -5.77 -24.21 -9.67
C PHE A 80 -7.21 -23.74 -9.91
N ALA A 81 -7.50 -23.12 -11.06
CA ALA A 81 -8.86 -22.76 -11.46
C ALA A 81 -9.79 -23.99 -11.47
N ALA A 82 -9.37 -25.07 -12.13
CA ALA A 82 -10.14 -26.32 -12.17
C ALA A 82 -10.41 -26.89 -10.77
N TYR A 83 -9.43 -26.83 -9.87
CA TYR A 83 -9.63 -27.20 -8.46
C TYR A 83 -10.69 -26.32 -7.78
N LEU A 84 -10.63 -24.99 -7.96
CA LEU A 84 -11.60 -24.07 -7.36
C LEU A 84 -13.03 -24.23 -7.90
N ASP A 85 -13.21 -24.73 -9.11
CA ASP A 85 -14.54 -25.01 -9.67
C ASP A 85 -15.11 -26.35 -9.16
N SER A 86 -14.24 -27.29 -8.80
CA SER A 86 -14.61 -28.63 -8.33
C SER A 86 -14.92 -28.74 -6.83
N ARG A 87 -14.61 -27.70 -6.06
CA ARG A 87 -14.79 -27.71 -4.60
C ARG A 87 -16.27 -27.63 -4.22
N LYS A 88 -16.67 -28.45 -3.24
CA LYS A 88 -18.03 -28.53 -2.71
C LYS A 88 -18.37 -27.38 -1.79
#